data_AF-A0A7K2AVK2-F1
#
_entry.id   AF-A0A7K2AVK2-F1
#
_cell.length_a   1.000
_cell.length_b   1.000
_cell.length_c   1.000
_cell.angle_alpha   90.00
_cell.angle_beta   90.00
_cell.angle_gamma   90.00
#
_symmetry.space_group_name_H-M   'P 1'
#
loop_
_entity.id
_entity.type
_entity.pdbx_description
1 polymer ?
#
loop_
_entity_poly.entity_id
_entity_poly.type
_entity_poly.pdbx_seq_one_letter_code
_entity_poly.pdbx_strand_id
1 'polypeptide(L)'
;MGGPSRSGGVGRAEAGGPGPSPASLALPRADYPEGRAGYLRWRRAQRERHARDLAAILDESRVDGSVAARATQIVTKRGLGSDPEVQTFEDAVSLTFLETELRPVLDRLDDDTKAADIVAKTLAKMSAAGREQAAQVAATLGERSRRVFAEAEEAFAREGGNTG
;
A
#
# COMPACT_ATOMS: atom_id res chain seq x y z
N MET A 1 52.04 44.93 -4.74
CA MET A 1 50.65 45.32 -4.41
C MET A 1 49.75 44.38 -5.20
N GLY A 2 49.17 43.30 -4.67
CA GLY A 2 48.51 43.13 -3.38
C GLY A 2 46.99 43.20 -3.56
N GLY A 3 46.42 42.42 -4.48
CA GLY A 3 44.97 42.33 -4.75
C GLY A 3 44.44 40.92 -4.41
N PRO A 4 43.18 40.78 -3.96
CA PRO A 4 42.79 39.70 -3.07
C PRO A 4 42.37 38.41 -3.80
N SER A 5 42.98 37.29 -3.40
CA SER A 5 42.44 35.95 -3.63
C SER A 5 41.27 35.71 -2.67
N ARG A 6 40.05 35.61 -3.19
CA ARG A 6 38.92 35.02 -2.48
C ARG A 6 38.67 33.62 -3.01
N SER A 7 39.21 32.62 -2.31
CA SER A 7 38.83 31.23 -2.45
C SER A 7 37.42 31.04 -1.86
N GLY A 8 36.40 31.05 -2.70
CA GLY A 8 35.04 30.63 -2.33
C GLY A 8 34.98 29.11 -2.28
N GLY A 9 35.30 28.53 -1.11
CA GLY A 9 35.01 27.14 -0.82
C GLY A 9 33.49 26.96 -0.72
N VAL A 10 32.90 26.30 -1.69
CA VAL A 10 31.49 25.90 -1.66
C VAL A 10 31.37 24.80 -0.61
N GLY A 11 30.90 25.18 0.58
CA GLY A 11 30.58 24.24 1.64
C GLY A 11 29.47 23.29 1.16
N ARG A 12 29.84 22.03 0.90
CA ARG A 12 28.91 20.94 0.66
C ARG A 12 28.13 20.73 1.96
N ALA A 13 26.86 21.15 1.97
CA ALA A 13 25.94 20.84 3.05
C ALA A 13 25.66 19.32 3.01
N GLU A 14 26.35 18.58 3.87
CA GLU A 14 26.05 17.20 4.23
C GLU A 14 24.74 17.20 5.06
N ALA A 15 23.60 17.27 4.37
CA ALA A 15 22.30 16.99 4.97
C ALA A 15 21.96 15.51 4.70
N GLY A 16 22.62 14.62 5.44
CA GLY A 16 22.39 13.18 5.44
C GLY A 16 22.05 12.71 6.85
N GLY A 17 20.96 13.22 7.42
CA GLY A 17 20.37 12.60 8.60
C GLY A 17 19.82 11.21 8.22
N PRO A 18 19.88 10.21 9.11
CA PRO A 18 19.30 8.90 8.81
C PRO A 18 17.81 9.11 8.50
N GLY A 19 17.40 8.72 7.29
CA GLY A 19 15.99 8.66 6.92
C GLY A 19 15.18 7.87 7.96
N PRO A 20 13.85 8.05 8.02
CA PRO A 20 13.03 7.45 9.06
C PRO A 20 13.26 5.93 9.16
N SER A 21 13.50 5.44 10.38
CA SER A 21 13.68 4.02 10.67
C SER A 21 12.42 3.21 10.31
N PRO A 22 12.52 1.97 9.80
CA PRO A 22 11.36 1.19 9.37
C PRO A 22 10.32 0.91 10.47
N ALA A 23 10.76 0.85 11.74
CA ALA A 23 9.84 0.73 12.89
C ALA A 23 8.94 1.97 13.07
N SER A 24 9.29 3.10 12.45
CA SER A 24 8.53 4.33 12.53
C SER A 24 7.52 4.50 11.41
N LEU A 25 7.23 3.54 10.52
CA LEU A 25 6.33 3.81 9.37
C LEU A 25 4.83 3.61 9.66
N ALA A 26 4.46 2.87 10.71
CA ALA A 26 3.06 2.60 11.05
C ALA A 26 2.59 3.28 12.35
N LEU A 27 1.40 3.86 12.34
CA LEU A 27 0.67 4.30 13.53
C LEU A 27 0.10 3.06 14.25
N PRO A 28 0.26 2.93 15.58
CA PRO A 28 -0.29 1.81 16.33
C PRO A 28 -1.82 1.72 16.21
N ARG A 29 -2.35 0.52 15.95
CA ARG A 29 -3.81 0.30 15.94
C ARG A 29 -4.43 0.57 17.31
N ALA A 30 -3.70 0.31 18.40
CA ALA A 30 -4.18 0.48 19.77
C ALA A 30 -4.52 1.93 20.14
N ASP A 31 -3.96 2.92 19.43
CA ASP A 31 -4.19 4.35 19.69
C ASP A 31 -5.55 4.86 19.18
N TYR A 32 -6.34 3.98 18.54
CA TYR A 32 -7.64 4.30 17.95
C TYR A 32 -8.75 3.48 18.62
N PRO A 33 -9.98 4.01 18.77
CA PRO A 33 -11.08 3.28 19.39
C PRO A 33 -11.35 1.92 18.74
N GLU A 34 -11.94 0.99 19.50
CA GLU A 34 -12.36 -0.29 18.97
C GLU A 34 -13.52 -0.16 17.96
N GLY A 35 -13.83 -1.28 17.29
CA GLY A 35 -14.91 -1.35 16.32
C GLY A 35 -14.57 -0.74 14.95
N ARG A 36 -15.56 -0.82 14.05
CA ARG A 36 -15.42 -0.47 12.62
C ARG A 36 -15.03 0.99 12.43
N ALA A 37 -15.66 1.93 13.14
CA ALA A 37 -15.40 3.36 12.99
C ALA A 37 -13.95 3.72 13.38
N GLY A 38 -13.44 3.16 14.47
CA GLY A 38 -12.05 3.37 14.87
C GLY A 38 -11.05 2.76 13.90
N TYR A 39 -11.33 1.56 13.38
CA TYR A 39 -10.52 0.95 12.33
C TYR A 39 -10.45 1.79 11.04
N LEU A 40 -11.59 2.34 10.59
CA LEU A 40 -11.62 3.20 9.40
C LEU A 40 -10.86 4.51 9.62
N ARG A 41 -10.95 5.11 10.81
CA ARG A 41 -10.13 6.28 11.19
C ARG A 41 -8.64 5.96 11.17
N TRP A 42 -8.23 4.86 11.78
CA TRP A 42 -6.85 4.39 11.76
C TRP A 42 -6.34 4.16 10.34
N ARG A 43 -7.10 3.45 9.49
CA ARG A 43 -6.75 3.22 8.08
C ARG A 43 -6.57 4.51 7.29
N ARG A 44 -7.41 5.52 7.53
CA ARG A 44 -7.29 6.84 6.90
C ARG A 44 -6.01 7.55 7.35
N ALA A 45 -5.77 7.60 8.66
CA ALA A 45 -4.57 8.23 9.22
C ALA A 45 -3.27 7.56 8.73
N GLN A 46 -3.27 6.23 8.59
CA GLN A 46 -2.16 5.48 8.00
C GLN A 46 -1.84 5.93 6.57
N ARG A 47 -2.86 6.09 5.72
CA ARG A 47 -2.67 6.56 4.34
C ARG A 47 -2.15 7.99 4.31
N GLU A 48 -2.74 8.89 5.10
CA GLU A 48 -2.33 10.30 5.19
C GLU A 48 -0.88 10.44 5.67
N ARG A 49 -0.45 9.59 6.60
CA ARG A 49 0.92 9.54 7.06
C ARG A 49 1.88 9.05 5.97
N HIS A 50 1.59 7.91 5.32
CA HIS A 50 2.43 7.41 4.24
C HIS A 50 2.57 8.43 3.10
N ALA A 51 1.51 9.21 2.81
CA ALA A 51 1.60 10.32 1.87
C ALA A 51 2.60 11.40 2.30
N ARG A 52 2.55 11.83 3.56
CA ARG A 52 3.48 12.83 4.10
C ARG A 52 4.92 12.32 4.10
N ASP A 53 5.11 11.08 4.54
CA ASP A 53 6.45 10.47 4.60
C ASP A 53 7.04 10.31 3.18
N LEU A 54 6.24 9.84 2.21
CA LEU A 54 6.65 9.74 0.82
C LEU A 54 6.99 11.12 0.22
N ALA A 55 6.16 12.13 0.46
CA ALA A 55 6.42 13.48 -0.04
C ALA A 55 7.73 14.04 0.51
N ALA A 56 8.02 13.85 1.80
CA ALA A 56 9.27 14.28 2.42
C ALA A 56 10.49 13.58 1.79
N ILE A 57 10.43 12.25 1.61
CA ILE A 57 11.51 11.49 0.98
C ILE A 57 11.78 11.96 -0.46
N LEU A 58 10.72 12.23 -1.23
CA LEU A 58 10.84 12.68 -2.61
C LEU A 58 11.40 14.11 -2.70
N ASP A 59 11.03 14.99 -1.77
CA ASP A 59 11.56 16.35 -1.66
C ASP A 59 13.06 16.35 -1.30
N GLU A 60 13.45 15.55 -0.31
CA GLU A 60 14.87 15.35 0.06
C GLU A 60 15.69 14.80 -1.12
N SER A 61 15.06 13.97 -1.96
CA SER A 61 15.66 13.42 -3.17
C SER A 61 15.62 14.37 -4.38
N ARG A 62 15.07 15.59 -4.22
CA ARG A 62 14.91 16.61 -5.28
C ARG A 62 14.13 16.10 -6.50
N VAL A 63 13.16 15.22 -6.28
CA VAL A 63 12.23 14.78 -7.32
C VAL A 63 11.31 15.95 -7.69
N ASP A 64 10.94 16.03 -8.98
CA ASP A 64 10.03 17.07 -9.47
C ASP A 64 8.70 17.08 -8.68
N GLY A 65 8.21 18.28 -8.36
CA GLY A 65 7.03 18.46 -7.52
C GLY A 65 5.75 17.88 -8.12
N SER A 66 5.62 17.84 -9.45
CA SER A 66 4.48 17.21 -10.11
C SER A 66 4.51 15.68 -9.97
N VAL A 67 5.70 15.09 -10.04
CA VAL A 67 5.93 13.65 -9.80
C VAL A 67 5.66 13.30 -8.35
N ALA A 68 6.15 14.11 -7.40
CA ALA A 68 5.89 13.90 -5.97
C ALA A 68 4.40 14.00 -5.63
N ALA A 69 3.70 15.00 -6.18
CA ALA A 69 2.26 15.14 -6.03
C ALA A 69 1.52 13.92 -6.60
N ARG A 70 1.97 13.40 -7.76
CA ARG A 70 1.36 12.22 -8.38
C ARG A 70 1.56 10.96 -7.54
N ALA A 71 2.79 10.69 -7.09
CA ALA A 71 3.10 9.55 -6.24
C ALA A 71 2.28 9.58 -4.93
N THR A 72 2.09 10.76 -4.36
CA THR A 72 1.25 10.97 -3.15
C THR A 72 -0.22 10.64 -3.39
N GLN A 73 -0.78 10.96 -4.56
CA GLN A 73 -2.14 10.57 -4.93
C GLN A 73 -2.28 9.05 -5.07
N ILE A 74 -1.29 8.41 -5.71
CA ILE A 74 -1.26 6.96 -5.92
C ILE A 74 -1.19 6.21 -4.58
N VAL A 75 -0.24 6.56 -3.70
CA VAL A 75 -0.05 5.85 -2.42
C VAL A 75 -1.26 5.99 -1.48
N THR A 76 -2.00 7.10 -1.59
CA THR A 76 -3.25 7.33 -0.84
C THR A 76 -4.48 6.68 -1.47
N LYS A 77 -4.32 6.12 -2.68
CA LYS A 77 -5.36 5.44 -3.46
C LYS A 77 -6.52 6.35 -3.84
N ARG A 78 -6.23 7.65 -4.05
CA ARG A 78 -7.23 8.62 -4.46
C ARG A 78 -7.53 8.44 -5.95
N GLY A 79 -8.75 8.04 -6.28
CA GLY A 79 -9.18 7.78 -7.66
C GLY A 79 -9.21 6.29 -8.03
N LEU A 80 -9.10 5.37 -7.06
CA LEU A 80 -9.30 3.95 -7.29
C LEU A 80 -10.61 3.68 -8.06
N GLY A 81 -10.59 2.77 -9.02
CA GLY A 81 -11.71 2.50 -9.94
C GLY A 81 -11.81 3.45 -11.14
N SER A 82 -11.21 4.64 -11.08
CA SER A 82 -11.28 5.65 -12.14
C SER A 82 -9.92 6.03 -12.75
N ASP A 83 -8.85 5.90 -11.98
CA ASP A 83 -7.50 6.30 -12.36
C ASP A 83 -6.64 5.05 -12.62
N PRO A 84 -6.08 4.90 -13.82
CA PRO A 84 -5.38 3.67 -14.21
C PRO A 84 -4.09 3.40 -13.42
N GLU A 85 -3.34 4.43 -13.01
CA GLU A 85 -2.10 4.20 -12.24
C GLU A 85 -2.43 3.87 -10.79
N VAL A 86 -3.48 4.49 -10.23
CA VAL A 86 -3.99 4.14 -8.90
C VAL A 86 -4.51 2.71 -8.89
N GLN A 87 -5.22 2.30 -9.94
CA GLN A 87 -5.70 0.93 -10.09
C GLN A 87 -4.54 -0.06 -10.21
N THR A 88 -3.53 0.26 -11.02
CA THR A 88 -2.32 -0.56 -11.17
C THR A 88 -1.61 -0.74 -9.83
N PHE A 89 -1.53 0.32 -9.02
CA PHE A 89 -0.96 0.26 -7.68
C PHE A 89 -1.78 -0.60 -6.72
N GLU A 90 -3.12 -0.50 -6.74
CA GLU A 90 -3.97 -1.38 -5.92
C GLU A 90 -3.82 -2.85 -6.31
N ASP A 91 -3.76 -3.15 -7.62
CA ASP A 91 -3.55 -4.51 -8.12
C ASP A 91 -2.20 -5.05 -7.62
N ALA A 92 -1.12 -4.28 -7.78
CA ALA A 92 0.20 -4.67 -7.29
C ALA A 92 0.23 -4.95 -5.78
N VAL A 93 -0.35 -4.05 -4.97
CA VAL A 93 -0.41 -4.22 -3.51
C VAL A 93 -1.24 -5.45 -3.13
N SER A 94 -2.32 -5.74 -3.86
CA SER A 94 -3.18 -6.89 -3.61
C SER A 94 -2.49 -8.21 -3.97
N LEU A 95 -1.73 -8.24 -5.08
CA LEU A 95 -0.89 -9.39 -5.44
C LEU A 95 0.20 -9.64 -4.40
N THR A 96 0.90 -8.60 -3.96
CA THR A 96 1.90 -8.71 -2.88
C THR A 96 1.28 -9.29 -1.60
N PHE A 97 0.08 -8.86 -1.23
CA PHE A 97 -0.64 -9.43 -0.08
C PHE A 97 -0.88 -10.94 -0.25
N LEU A 98 -1.34 -11.39 -1.41
CA LEU A 98 -1.60 -12.81 -1.67
C LEU A 98 -0.32 -13.64 -1.58
N GLU A 99 0.79 -13.14 -2.13
CA GLU A 99 2.07 -13.85 -2.17
C GLU A 99 2.74 -13.94 -0.79
N THR A 100 2.70 -12.85 -0.03
CA THR A 100 3.54 -12.68 1.16
C THR A 100 2.78 -12.78 2.48
N GLU A 101 1.53 -12.32 2.52
CA GLU A 101 0.79 -12.11 3.77
C GLU A 101 -0.41 -13.04 3.96
N LEU A 102 -0.93 -13.67 2.90
CA LEU A 102 -2.12 -14.52 3.01
C LEU A 102 -1.93 -15.66 4.01
N ARG A 103 -0.81 -16.41 3.92
CA ARG A 103 -0.51 -17.50 4.87
C ARG A 103 -0.42 -17.01 6.33
N PRO A 104 0.37 -15.97 6.66
CA PRO A 104 0.36 -15.38 8.00
C PRO A 104 -1.02 -14.92 8.49
N VAL A 105 -1.90 -14.46 7.59
CA VAL A 105 -3.27 -14.09 7.95
C VAL A 105 -4.12 -15.31 8.28
N LEU A 106 -4.00 -16.40 7.50
CA LEU A 106 -4.70 -17.66 7.77
C LEU A 106 -4.31 -18.24 9.11
N ASP A 107 -3.01 -18.26 9.42
CA ASP A 107 -2.49 -18.80 10.67
C ASP A 107 -2.95 -17.98 11.89
N ARG A 108 -3.17 -16.67 11.71
CA ARG A 108 -3.62 -15.77 12.79
C ARG A 108 -5.13 -15.80 13.02
N LEU A 109 -5.91 -15.94 11.95
CA LEU A 109 -7.38 -15.89 12.04
C LEU A 109 -7.99 -17.23 12.47
N ASP A 110 -7.35 -18.34 12.09
CA ASP A 110 -7.85 -19.72 12.28
C ASP A 110 -9.34 -19.91 11.87
N ASP A 111 -9.78 -19.12 10.90
CA ASP A 111 -11.14 -19.09 10.34
C ASP A 111 -11.04 -18.81 8.84
N ASP A 112 -11.17 -19.88 8.07
CA ASP A 112 -10.98 -19.86 6.61
C ASP A 112 -12.09 -19.07 5.90
N THR A 113 -13.32 -19.10 6.40
CA THR A 113 -14.43 -18.31 5.84
C THR A 113 -14.21 -16.81 6.05
N LYS A 114 -13.74 -16.42 7.24
CA LYS A 114 -13.38 -15.01 7.50
C LYS A 114 -12.16 -14.58 6.67
N ALA A 115 -11.23 -15.47 6.41
CA ALA A 115 -10.12 -15.19 5.49
C ALA A 115 -10.61 -15.06 4.04
N ALA A 116 -11.53 -15.91 3.59
CA ALA A 116 -12.14 -15.82 2.27
C ALA A 116 -12.88 -14.48 2.09
N ASP A 117 -13.60 -14.02 3.12
CA ASP A 117 -14.23 -12.69 3.14
C ASP A 117 -13.22 -11.55 2.97
N ILE A 118 -12.02 -11.66 3.52
CA ILE A 118 -10.94 -10.66 3.37
C ILE A 118 -10.39 -10.69 1.95
N VAL A 119 -10.19 -11.89 1.38
CA VAL A 119 -9.72 -12.06 0.01
C VAL A 119 -10.79 -11.58 -0.98
N ALA A 120 -12.07 -11.85 -0.77
CA ALA A 120 -13.17 -11.38 -1.63
C ALA A 120 -13.23 -9.85 -1.65
N LYS A 121 -13.13 -9.21 -0.48
CA LYS A 121 -13.00 -7.74 -0.36
C LYS A 121 -11.73 -7.21 -1.04
N THR A 122 -10.68 -8.03 -1.15
CA THR A 122 -9.46 -7.68 -1.87
C THR A 122 -9.70 -7.72 -3.38
N LEU A 123 -10.27 -8.81 -3.90
CA LEU A 123 -10.64 -8.97 -5.32
C LEU A 123 -11.59 -7.87 -5.82
N ALA A 124 -12.50 -7.39 -4.95
CA ALA A 124 -13.43 -6.32 -5.27
C ALA A 124 -12.76 -4.96 -5.57
N LYS A 125 -11.53 -4.74 -5.09
CA LYS A 125 -10.77 -3.50 -5.34
C LYS A 125 -9.87 -3.60 -6.58
N MET A 126 -9.70 -4.81 -7.11
CA MET A 126 -8.77 -5.07 -8.20
C MET A 126 -9.42 -4.82 -9.56
N SER A 127 -8.60 -4.59 -10.59
CA SER A 127 -9.08 -4.61 -11.97
C SER A 127 -9.37 -6.04 -12.42
N ALA A 128 -9.99 -6.19 -13.61
CA ALA A 128 -10.18 -7.51 -14.21
C ALA A 128 -8.83 -8.23 -14.46
N ALA A 129 -7.86 -7.52 -15.04
CA ALA A 129 -6.51 -8.05 -15.25
C ALA A 129 -5.82 -8.40 -13.93
N GLY A 130 -5.98 -7.56 -12.90
CA GLY A 130 -5.45 -7.83 -11.55
C GLY A 130 -6.02 -9.13 -10.96
N ARG A 131 -7.33 -9.37 -11.11
CA ARG A 131 -7.97 -10.62 -10.65
C ARG A 131 -7.47 -11.86 -11.40
N GLU A 132 -7.26 -11.76 -12.71
CA GLU A 132 -6.68 -12.85 -13.49
C GLU A 132 -5.27 -13.20 -12.98
N GLN A 133 -4.44 -12.19 -12.68
CA GLN A 133 -3.12 -12.41 -12.07
C GLN A 133 -3.22 -12.98 -10.65
N ALA A 134 -4.20 -12.54 -9.87
CA ALA A 134 -4.44 -13.07 -8.52
C ALA A 134 -4.74 -14.58 -8.55
N ALA A 135 -5.54 -15.05 -9.52
CA ALA A 135 -5.81 -16.47 -9.71
C ALA A 135 -4.54 -17.27 -10.07
N GLN A 136 -3.67 -16.71 -10.93
CA GLN A 136 -2.39 -17.33 -11.26
C GLN A 136 -1.46 -17.43 -10.05
N VAL A 137 -1.35 -16.35 -9.27
CA VAL A 137 -0.60 -16.35 -8.00
C VAL A 137 -1.16 -17.40 -7.05
N ALA A 138 -2.48 -17.40 -6.82
CA ALA A 138 -3.14 -18.31 -5.91
C ALA A 138 -2.87 -19.78 -6.27
N ALA A 139 -2.86 -20.13 -7.57
CA ALA A 139 -2.58 -21.48 -8.04
C ALA A 139 -1.19 -22.01 -7.62
N THR A 140 -0.24 -21.12 -7.35
CA THR A 140 1.11 -21.48 -6.87
C THR A 140 1.21 -21.64 -5.34
N LEU A 141 0.17 -21.24 -4.60
CA LEU A 141 0.16 -21.29 -3.14
C LEU A 141 -0.21 -22.69 -2.61
N GLY A 142 -0.04 -22.88 -1.30
CA GLY A 142 -0.40 -24.13 -0.62
C GLY A 142 -1.90 -24.42 -0.66
N GLU A 143 -2.26 -25.68 -0.41
CA GLU A 143 -3.63 -26.20 -0.52
C GLU A 143 -4.68 -25.37 0.24
N ARG A 144 -4.40 -25.02 1.51
CA ARG A 144 -5.30 -24.18 2.32
C ARG A 144 -5.54 -22.81 1.69
N SER A 145 -4.48 -22.13 1.22
CA SER A 145 -4.58 -20.82 0.59
C SER A 145 -5.37 -20.87 -0.72
N ARG A 146 -5.19 -21.92 -1.54
CA ARG A 146 -5.96 -22.12 -2.78
C ARG A 146 -7.45 -22.29 -2.51
N ARG A 147 -7.81 -23.08 -1.48
CA ARG A 147 -9.20 -23.28 -1.07
C ARG A 147 -9.87 -21.99 -0.63
N VAL A 148 -9.19 -21.22 0.22
CA VAL A 148 -9.68 -19.91 0.68
C VAL A 148 -9.85 -18.94 -0.48
N PHE A 149 -8.92 -18.96 -1.43
CA PHE A 149 -9.04 -18.13 -2.64
C PHE A 149 -10.26 -18.53 -3.49
N ALA A 150 -10.48 -19.82 -3.71
CA ALA A 150 -11.65 -20.31 -4.46
C ALA A 150 -12.98 -19.90 -3.78
N GLU A 151 -13.09 -20.06 -2.46
CA GLU A 151 -14.26 -19.60 -1.70
C GLU A 151 -14.46 -18.08 -1.82
N ALA A 152 -13.36 -17.31 -1.84
CA ALA A 152 -13.41 -15.87 -2.03
C ALA A 152 -13.88 -15.47 -3.44
N GLU A 153 -13.50 -16.20 -4.48
CA GLU A 153 -14.00 -15.97 -5.86
C GLU A 153 -15.51 -16.21 -5.94
N GLU A 154 -16.00 -17.28 -5.32
CA GLU A 154 -17.45 -17.56 -5.24
C GLU A 154 -18.20 -16.48 -4.46
N ALA A 155 -17.65 -16.01 -3.33
CA ALA A 155 -18.21 -14.91 -2.56
C ALA A 155 -18.26 -13.60 -3.36
N PHE A 156 -17.15 -13.26 -4.03
CA PHE A 156 -17.07 -12.08 -4.90
C PHE A 156 -18.10 -12.13 -6.05
N ALA A 157 -18.28 -13.29 -6.67
CA ALA A 157 -19.26 -13.48 -7.73
C ALA A 157 -20.71 -13.31 -7.23
N ARG A 158 -21.02 -13.80 -6.02
CA ARG A 158 -22.36 -13.67 -5.41
C ARG A 158 -22.71 -12.21 -5.07
N GLU A 159 -21.74 -11.41 -4.68
CA GLU A 159 -21.93 -9.99 -4.36
C GLU A 159 -22.03 -9.08 -5.61
N GLY A 160 -22.05 -9.67 -6.81
CA GLY A 160 -22.28 -8.95 -8.07
C GLY A 160 -21.05 -8.18 -8.56
N GLY A 161 -19.85 -8.50 -8.07
CA GLY A 161 -18.60 -7.92 -8.56
C GLY A 161 -18.56 -6.39 -8.53
N ASN A 162 -19.13 -5.78 -7.49
CA ASN A 162 -19.35 -4.32 -7.43
C ASN A 162 -18.04 -3.53 -7.49
N THR A 163 -17.67 -3.11 -8.69
CA THR A 163 -16.71 -2.05 -8.99
C THR A 163 -17.37 -0.71 -8.63
N GLY A 164 -17.25 -0.31 -7.36
CA GLY A 164 -17.46 1.06 -6.94
C GLY A 164 -16.19 1.88 -7.09
#